data_AF-A0A7W1AXH2-F1
#
_entry.id   AF-A0A7W1AXH2-F1
#
_cell.length_a   1.000
_cell.length_b   1.000
_cell.length_c   1.000
_cell.angle_alpha   90.00
_cell.angle_beta   90.00
_cell.angle_gamma   90.00
#
_symmetry.space_group_name_H-M   'P 1'
#
loop_
_entity.id
_entity.type
_entity.pdbx_description
1 polymer ?
#
loop_
_entity_poly.entity_id
_entity_poly.type
_entity_poly.pdbx_seq_one_letter_code
_entity_poly.pdbx_strand_id
1 'polypeptide(L)'
;MTLRYIIGDATRPEGTGPQLLVHVCNDIGGWGRGFVMALSKVSRKPEEAYKRWSAGETDQPFQLGEVQFVYVSEEFTVANLIGQHDIARRNRPTAEPPVRYEAIRRGLRQVRAWAQTRGGSVHMPRIGAGLAGGDWGRIESIILEELVAHGLPVTVYDLIETRGEAPWLPDRSAWPPG
;
A
#
# COMPACT_ATOMS: atom_id res chain seq x y z
N MET A 1 11.49 -2.45 -16.46
CA MET A 1 10.05 -2.10 -16.34
C MET A 1 9.93 -0.70 -15.74
N THR A 2 8.78 -0.05 -15.86
CA THR A 2 8.51 1.26 -15.24
C THR A 2 7.37 1.14 -14.22
N LEU A 3 7.37 1.99 -13.20
CA LEU A 3 6.25 2.12 -12.28
C LEU A 3 5.05 2.75 -13.00
N ARG A 4 3.91 2.06 -13.03
CA ARG A 4 2.69 2.56 -13.68
C ARG A 4 1.85 3.31 -12.66
N TYR A 5 1.35 4.48 -13.03
CA TYR A 5 0.36 5.24 -12.26
C TYR A 5 -0.98 5.23 -13.00
N ILE A 6 -2.07 4.93 -12.30
CA ILE A 6 -3.43 5.03 -12.86
C ILE A 6 -4.39 5.70 -11.88
N ILE A 7 -5.45 6.27 -12.44
CA ILE A 7 -6.61 6.68 -11.67
C ILE A 7 -7.53 5.48 -11.48
N GLY A 8 -7.76 5.05 -10.24
CA GLY A 8 -8.60 3.89 -9.97
C GLY A 8 -8.61 3.42 -8.53
N ASP A 9 -9.33 2.33 -8.28
CA ASP A 9 -9.45 1.71 -6.96
C ASP A 9 -8.49 0.50 -6.85
N ALA A 10 -7.44 0.62 -6.03
CA ALA A 10 -6.48 -0.48 -5.82
C ALA A 10 -7.12 -1.75 -5.23
N THR A 11 -8.31 -1.68 -4.65
CA THR A 11 -9.04 -2.87 -4.19
C THR A 11 -9.63 -3.70 -5.34
N ARG A 12 -9.58 -3.17 -6.57
CA ARG A 12 -10.01 -3.82 -7.81
C ARG A 12 -8.92 -3.69 -8.87
N PRO A 13 -7.78 -4.38 -8.68
CA PRO A 13 -6.63 -4.21 -9.56
C PRO A 13 -6.93 -4.63 -11.01
N GLU A 14 -6.40 -3.84 -11.96
CA GLU A 14 -6.46 -4.16 -13.39
C GLU A 14 -5.42 -5.24 -13.76
N GLY A 15 -5.72 -6.03 -14.79
CA GLY A 15 -4.80 -7.03 -15.35
C GLY A 15 -5.33 -8.46 -15.22
N THR A 16 -4.45 -9.42 -15.50
CA THR A 16 -4.74 -10.86 -15.50
C THR A 16 -3.70 -11.60 -14.69
N GLY A 17 -4.07 -12.76 -14.12
CA GLY A 17 -3.18 -13.60 -13.33
C GLY A 17 -3.06 -13.15 -11.87
N PRO A 18 -2.11 -13.70 -11.09
CA PRO A 18 -2.00 -13.40 -9.67
C PRO A 18 -1.70 -11.92 -9.39
N GLN A 19 -2.57 -11.27 -8.62
CA GLN A 19 -2.51 -9.87 -8.23
C GLN A 19 -2.27 -9.76 -6.72
N LEU A 20 -1.18 -9.11 -6.35
CA LEU A 20 -0.84 -8.81 -4.97
C LEU A 20 -1.11 -7.34 -4.65
N LEU A 21 -2.13 -7.08 -3.84
CA LEU A 21 -2.42 -5.75 -3.31
C LEU A 21 -1.60 -5.50 -2.03
N VAL A 22 -0.67 -4.55 -2.08
CA VAL A 22 0.13 -4.13 -0.93
C VAL A 22 -0.46 -2.85 -0.35
N HIS A 23 -0.62 -2.82 0.97
CA HIS A 23 -0.93 -1.59 1.71
C HIS A 23 -0.18 -1.53 3.04
N VAL A 24 -0.06 -0.33 3.61
CA VAL A 24 0.69 -0.10 4.85
C VAL A 24 -0.27 -0.07 6.05
N CYS A 25 -0.01 -0.97 6.98
CA CYS A 25 -0.63 -1.05 8.30
C CYS A 25 0.27 -0.44 9.38
N ASN A 26 -0.35 -0.14 10.53
CA ASN A 26 0.36 0.27 11.76
C ASN A 26 0.76 -0.94 12.61
N ASP A 27 1.63 -0.71 13.59
CA ASP A 27 2.11 -1.71 14.54
C ASP A 27 1.31 -1.75 15.86
N ILE A 28 0.09 -1.19 15.88
CA ILE A 28 -0.78 -1.18 17.07
C ILE A 28 -2.15 -1.86 16.84
N GLY A 29 -2.34 -2.55 15.72
CA GLY A 29 -3.59 -3.25 15.41
C GLY A 29 -4.76 -2.33 15.01
N GLY A 30 -4.49 -1.05 14.72
CA GLY A 30 -5.49 -0.09 14.25
C GLY A 30 -5.97 -0.42 12.83
N TRP A 31 -7.29 -0.45 12.63
CA TRP A 31 -7.94 -0.64 11.32
C TRP A 31 -9.28 0.11 11.37
N GLY A 32 -9.48 1.12 10.53
CA GLY A 32 -10.70 1.94 10.63
C GLY A 32 -10.69 3.30 9.93
N ARG A 33 -9.62 3.67 9.21
CA ARG A 33 -9.55 4.95 8.48
C ARG A 33 -8.68 4.84 7.22
N GLY A 34 -9.11 5.48 6.14
CA GLY A 34 -8.39 5.49 4.88
C GLY A 34 -8.63 4.22 4.06
N PHE A 35 -7.60 3.77 3.34
CA PHE A 35 -7.67 2.66 2.37
C PHE A 35 -8.30 1.38 2.93
N VAL A 36 -7.97 1.04 4.18
CA VAL A 36 -8.49 -0.15 4.87
C VAL A 36 -10.02 -0.22 4.92
N MET A 37 -10.72 0.93 4.92
CA MET A 37 -12.18 0.98 4.89
C MET A 37 -12.76 0.57 3.53
N ALA A 38 -12.09 0.92 2.43
CA ALA A 38 -12.46 0.47 1.10
C ALA A 38 -12.20 -1.03 0.95
N LEU A 39 -11.04 -1.48 1.45
CA LEU A 39 -10.67 -2.90 1.42
C LEU A 39 -11.66 -3.78 2.18
N SER A 40 -12.07 -3.40 3.40
CA SER A 40 -13.05 -4.16 4.20
C SER A 40 -14.43 -4.25 3.55
N LYS A 41 -14.81 -3.30 2.68
CA LYS A 41 -16.05 -3.39 1.89
C LYS A 41 -15.96 -4.45 0.79
N VAL A 42 -14.77 -4.71 0.25
CA VAL A 42 -14.53 -5.76 -0.75
C VAL A 42 -14.39 -7.12 -0.08
N SER A 43 -13.62 -7.22 0.99
CA SER A 43 -13.47 -8.45 1.76
C SER A 43 -13.07 -8.17 3.20
N ARG A 44 -13.70 -8.87 4.14
CA ARG A 44 -13.35 -8.80 5.57
C ARG A 44 -12.12 -9.62 5.94
N LYS A 45 -11.69 -10.56 5.09
CA LYS A 45 -10.58 -11.48 5.39
C LYS A 45 -9.28 -10.75 5.76
N PRO A 46 -8.83 -9.68 5.06
CA PRO A 46 -7.60 -8.97 5.43
C PRO A 46 -7.67 -8.29 6.78
N GLU A 47 -8.84 -7.72 7.13
CA GLU A 47 -9.07 -7.08 8.43
C GLU A 47 -9.04 -8.11 9.56
N GLU A 48 -9.79 -9.22 9.41
CA GLU A 48 -9.87 -10.27 10.42
C GLU A 48 -8.50 -10.92 10.65
N ALA A 49 -7.75 -11.20 9.58
CA ALA A 49 -6.40 -11.74 9.66
C ALA A 49 -5.42 -10.78 10.35
N TYR A 50 -5.49 -9.48 10.02
CA TYR A 50 -4.66 -8.46 10.66
C TYR A 50 -4.98 -8.30 12.15
N LYS A 51 -6.26 -8.31 12.52
CA LYS A 51 -6.69 -8.20 13.92
C LYS A 51 -6.18 -9.37 14.75
N ARG A 52 -6.35 -10.61 14.26
CA ARG A 52 -5.82 -11.82 14.91
C ARG A 52 -4.29 -11.77 15.04
N TRP A 53 -3.60 -11.32 14.00
CA TRP A 53 -2.15 -11.14 14.03
C TRP A 53 -1.71 -10.13 15.10
N SER A 54 -2.38 -8.97 15.16
CA SER A 54 -2.11 -7.95 16.18
C SER A 54 -2.44 -8.38 17.61
N ALA A 55 -3.37 -9.33 17.77
CA ALA A 55 -3.74 -9.91 19.05
C ALA A 55 -2.77 -11.02 19.52
N GLY A 56 -1.76 -11.37 18.72
CA GLY A 56 -0.81 -12.43 19.03
C GLY A 56 -1.37 -13.84 18.79
N GLU A 57 -2.45 -13.98 18.01
CA GLU A 57 -3.08 -15.28 17.70
C GLU A 57 -2.42 -16.02 16.52
N THR A 58 -1.20 -15.63 16.16
CA THR A 58 -0.44 -16.21 15.05
C THR A 58 1.02 -16.34 15.44
N ASP A 59 1.72 -17.33 14.90
CA ASP A 59 3.15 -17.54 15.16
C ASP A 59 4.06 -16.51 14.46
N GLN A 60 3.53 -15.73 13.52
CA GLN A 60 4.26 -14.68 12.83
C GLN A 60 4.44 -13.45 13.75
N PRO A 61 5.66 -12.88 13.87
CA PRO A 61 5.87 -11.65 14.65
C PRO A 61 5.03 -10.48 14.13
N PHE A 62 4.34 -9.76 15.02
CA PHE A 62 3.63 -8.52 14.69
C PHE A 62 4.55 -7.31 14.96
N GLN A 63 5.38 -6.95 13.98
CA GLN A 63 6.38 -5.89 14.13
C GLN A 63 6.68 -5.18 12.80
N LEU A 64 7.32 -4.02 12.90
CA LEU A 64 7.73 -3.22 11.75
C LEU A 64 8.57 -4.04 10.74
N GLY A 65 8.15 -3.95 9.48
CA GLY A 65 8.77 -4.60 8.33
C GLY A 65 8.32 -6.02 8.05
N GLU A 66 7.41 -6.56 8.87
CA GLU A 66 6.74 -7.82 8.59
C GLU A 66 5.55 -7.64 7.63
N VAL A 67 5.24 -8.72 6.89
CA VAL A 67 4.12 -8.75 5.94
C VAL A 67 3.30 -10.00 6.16
N GLN A 68 2.00 -9.83 6.39
CA GLN A 68 1.05 -10.93 6.38
C GLN A 68 0.36 -10.99 5.01
N PHE A 69 0.46 -12.14 4.34
CA PHE A 69 -0.20 -12.40 3.06
C PHE A 69 -1.54 -13.10 3.28
N VAL A 70 -2.63 -12.47 2.84
CA VAL A 70 -4.01 -12.92 3.04
C VAL A 70 -4.66 -13.22 1.70
N TYR A 71 -5.04 -14.47 1.48
CA TYR A 71 -5.66 -14.95 0.25
C TYR A 71 -7.14 -14.60 0.25
N VAL A 72 -7.53 -13.72 -0.67
CA VAL A 72 -8.94 -13.29 -0.80
C VAL A 72 -9.67 -14.20 -1.79
N SER A 73 -9.05 -14.44 -2.96
CA SER A 73 -9.46 -15.39 -4.00
C SER A 73 -8.24 -16.11 -4.60
N GLU A 74 -8.44 -16.94 -5.64
CA GLU A 74 -7.35 -17.64 -6.34
C GLU A 74 -6.32 -16.66 -6.95
N GLU A 75 -6.79 -15.56 -7.53
CA GLU A 75 -5.92 -14.57 -8.18
C GLU A 75 -5.67 -13.33 -7.31
N PHE A 76 -6.42 -13.09 -6.23
CA PHE A 76 -6.28 -11.87 -5.44
C PHE A 76 -5.76 -12.14 -4.02
N THR A 77 -4.57 -11.60 -3.73
CA THR A 77 -3.95 -11.64 -2.40
C THR A 77 -3.70 -10.23 -1.88
N VAL A 78 -3.87 -10.04 -0.57
CA VAL A 78 -3.53 -8.79 0.11
C VAL A 78 -2.29 -8.99 0.98
N ALA A 79 -1.33 -8.08 0.89
CA ALA A 79 -0.19 -7.96 1.78
C ALA A 79 -0.45 -6.85 2.80
N ASN A 80 -0.74 -7.25 4.04
CA ASN A 80 -0.77 -6.37 5.21
C ASN A 80 0.68 -6.11 5.65
N LEU A 81 1.29 -5.01 5.19
CA LEU A 81 2.68 -4.67 5.51
C LEU A 81 2.73 -3.73 6.73
N ILE A 82 3.42 -4.11 7.80
CA ILE A 82 3.58 -3.25 8.99
C ILE A 82 4.67 -2.21 8.71
N GLY A 83 4.27 -1.03 8.24
CA GLY A 83 5.20 0.01 7.78
C GLY A 83 5.06 1.34 8.53
N GLN A 84 4.19 1.38 9.54
CA GLN A 84 3.84 2.57 10.28
C GLN A 84 3.91 2.30 11.80
N HIS A 85 4.53 3.21 12.54
CA HIS A 85 4.54 3.19 14.00
C HIS A 85 3.39 4.03 14.57
N ASP A 86 2.55 3.45 15.44
CA ASP A 86 1.32 4.08 15.99
C ASP A 86 0.41 4.60 14.85
N ILE A 87 -0.45 5.57 15.15
CA ILE A 87 -1.34 6.27 14.22
C ILE A 87 -1.15 7.77 14.33
N ALA A 88 -1.31 8.49 13.21
CA ALA A 88 -1.30 9.95 13.23
C ALA A 88 -2.51 10.50 14.01
N ARG A 89 -2.24 11.38 14.98
CA ARG A 89 -3.27 12.02 15.81
C ARG A 89 -3.24 13.53 15.59
N ARG A 90 -4.34 14.10 15.08
CA ARG A 90 -4.44 15.54 14.76
C ARG A 90 -4.16 16.45 15.96
N ASN A 91 -4.51 15.99 17.15
CA ASN A 91 -4.35 16.72 18.41
C ASN A 91 -3.01 16.46 19.11
N ARG A 92 -2.15 15.60 18.56
CA ARG A 92 -0.81 15.29 19.08
C ARG A 92 0.16 15.08 17.90
N PRO A 93 0.57 16.16 17.22
CA PRO A 93 1.57 16.05 16.17
C PRO A 93 2.91 15.60 16.77
N THR A 94 3.53 14.61 16.13
CA THR A 94 4.87 14.14 16.47
C THR A 94 5.89 14.80 15.53
N ALA A 95 7.13 14.96 16.00
CA ALA A 95 8.21 15.52 15.18
C ALA A 95 8.55 14.61 13.98
N GLU A 96 8.43 13.29 14.15
CA GLU A 96 8.59 12.30 13.08
C GLU A 96 7.20 11.77 12.66
N PRO A 97 6.87 11.76 11.36
CA PRO A 97 5.65 11.11 10.87
C PRO A 97 5.62 9.61 11.25
N PRO A 98 4.42 9.02 11.44
CA PRO A 98 4.27 7.59 11.73
C PRO A 98 4.92 6.62 10.72
N VAL A 99 5.10 7.02 9.45
CA VAL A 99 5.73 6.16 8.43
C VAL A 99 7.15 5.76 8.84
N ARG A 100 7.52 4.50 8.59
CA ARG A 100 8.87 3.97 8.79
C ARG A 100 9.42 3.42 7.48
N TYR A 101 10.22 4.22 6.78
CA TYR A 101 10.72 3.89 5.44
C TYR A 101 11.50 2.56 5.38
N GLU A 102 12.35 2.28 6.36
CA GLU A 102 13.11 1.02 6.41
C GLU A 102 12.22 -0.20 6.66
N ALA A 103 11.15 -0.02 7.45
CA ALA A 103 10.13 -1.05 7.62
C ALA A 103 9.42 -1.34 6.28
N ILE A 104 9.04 -0.29 5.55
CA ILE A 104 8.45 -0.43 4.21
C ILE A 104 9.41 -1.14 3.26
N ARG A 105 10.68 -0.72 3.21
CA ARG A 105 11.71 -1.37 2.39
C ARG A 105 11.83 -2.86 2.70
N ARG A 106 11.94 -3.22 3.98
CA ARG A 106 12.00 -4.63 4.42
C ARG A 106 10.75 -5.39 4.01
N GLY A 107 9.57 -4.82 4.19
CA GLY A 107 8.31 -5.44 3.77
C GLY A 107 8.24 -5.63 2.25
N LEU A 108 8.67 -4.65 1.46
CA LEU A 108 8.68 -4.76 0.00
C LEU A 108 9.65 -5.84 -0.51
N ARG A 109 10.73 -6.16 0.22
CA ARG A 109 11.57 -7.33 -0.09
C ARG A 109 10.82 -8.65 0.05
N GLN A 110 9.93 -8.75 1.05
CA GLN A 110 9.08 -9.93 1.23
C GLN A 110 8.02 -10.01 0.12
N VAL A 111 7.39 -8.88 -0.20
CA VAL A 111 6.47 -8.72 -1.34
C VAL A 111 7.13 -9.16 -2.64
N ARG A 112 8.38 -8.74 -2.89
CA ARG A 112 9.15 -9.16 -4.06
C ARG A 112 9.26 -10.68 -4.14
N ALA A 113 9.74 -11.31 -3.06
CA ALA A 113 9.94 -12.74 -3.01
C ALA A 113 8.63 -13.51 -3.28
N TRP A 114 7.53 -13.05 -2.68
CA TRP A 114 6.21 -13.62 -2.93
C TRP A 114 5.78 -13.48 -4.39
N ALA A 115 5.92 -12.28 -4.97
CA ALA A 115 5.47 -11.98 -6.33
C ALA A 115 6.26 -12.76 -7.38
N GLN A 116 7.58 -12.88 -7.20
CA GLN A 116 8.45 -13.68 -8.08
C GLN A 116 8.09 -15.16 -8.03
N THR A 117 7.76 -15.70 -6.85
CA THR A 117 7.37 -17.11 -6.69
C THR A 117 6.07 -17.45 -7.42
N ARG A 118 5.18 -16.47 -7.58
CA ARG A 118 3.84 -16.67 -8.18
C ARG A 118 3.69 -16.16 -9.59
N GLY A 119 4.69 -15.46 -10.12
CA GLY A 119 4.59 -14.77 -11.41
C GLY A 119 3.50 -13.69 -11.41
N GLY A 120 3.29 -13.01 -10.28
CA GLY A 120 2.21 -12.04 -10.10
C GLY A 120 2.62 -10.58 -10.24
N SER A 121 1.63 -9.70 -10.45
CA SER A 121 1.78 -8.24 -10.45
C SER A 121 1.54 -7.65 -9.06
N VAL A 122 2.21 -6.53 -8.77
CA VAL A 122 2.05 -5.78 -7.52
C VAL A 122 1.18 -4.55 -7.76
N HIS A 123 0.19 -4.37 -6.89
CA HIS A 123 -0.76 -3.26 -6.93
C HIS A 123 -0.76 -2.57 -5.58
N MET A 124 -0.87 -1.24 -5.55
CA MET A 124 -0.92 -0.50 -4.30
C MET A 124 -1.62 0.85 -4.48
N PRO A 125 -2.33 1.37 -3.47
CA PRO A 125 -2.63 2.80 -3.44
C PRO A 125 -1.31 3.59 -3.27
N ARG A 126 -1.37 4.92 -3.22
CA ARG A 126 -0.26 5.72 -2.68
C ARG A 126 -0.02 5.41 -1.19
N ILE A 127 0.71 4.33 -0.91
CA ILE A 127 1.04 3.88 0.44
C ILE A 127 1.92 4.91 1.16
N GLY A 128 1.71 5.07 2.47
CA GLY A 128 2.47 5.99 3.32
C GLY A 128 2.27 7.49 3.01
N ALA A 129 1.74 7.86 1.85
CA ALA A 129 1.28 9.21 1.54
C ALA A 129 -0.18 9.38 2.00
N GLY A 130 -0.49 10.50 2.66
CA GLY A 130 -1.81 10.75 3.25
C GLY A 130 -1.74 10.80 4.78
N LEU A 131 -2.58 10.03 5.48
CA LEU A 131 -2.74 10.12 6.94
C LEU A 131 -1.45 9.87 7.73
N ALA A 132 -0.53 9.09 7.17
CA ALA A 132 0.73 8.75 7.81
C ALA A 132 1.81 9.83 7.61
N GLY A 133 1.59 10.81 6.72
CA GLY A 133 2.47 11.97 6.51
C GLY A 133 3.83 11.65 5.90
N GLY A 134 3.98 10.52 5.21
CA GLY A 134 5.22 10.14 4.53
C GLY A 134 5.45 10.95 3.25
N ASP A 135 6.72 11.12 2.91
CA ASP A 135 7.19 11.64 1.63
C ASP A 135 7.03 10.56 0.57
N TRP A 136 6.15 10.81 -0.39
CA TRP A 136 5.91 9.89 -1.49
C TRP A 136 7.15 9.69 -2.36
N GLY A 137 7.99 10.71 -2.60
CA GLY A 137 9.18 10.57 -3.44
C GLY A 137 10.18 9.56 -2.85
N ARG A 138 10.29 9.52 -1.52
CA ARG A 138 11.10 8.50 -0.83
C ARG A 138 10.49 7.11 -0.93
N ILE A 139 9.18 6.97 -0.80
CA ILE A 139 8.46 5.70 -0.95
C ILE A 139 8.57 5.17 -2.38
N GLU A 140 8.38 6.05 -3.36
CA GLU A 140 8.53 5.76 -4.78
C GLU A 140 9.93 5.24 -5.11
N SER A 141 10.97 5.89 -4.58
CA SER A 141 12.35 5.41 -4.72
C SER A 141 12.53 3.99 -4.17
N ILE A 142 11.97 3.70 -2.98
CA ILE A 142 12.01 2.35 -2.38
C ILE A 142 11.27 1.33 -3.26
N ILE A 143 10.10 1.69 -3.81
CA ILE A 143 9.32 0.82 -4.71
C ILE A 143 10.12 0.53 -5.99
N LEU A 144 10.73 1.55 -6.58
CA LEU A 144 11.54 1.42 -7.78
C LEU A 144 12.72 0.46 -7.54
N GLU A 145 13.44 0.64 -6.44
CA GLU A 145 14.61 -0.16 -6.08
C GLU A 145 14.25 -1.62 -5.73
N GLU A 146 13.23 -1.85 -4.89
CA GLU A 146 12.98 -3.18 -4.34
C GLU A 146 12.04 -4.02 -5.23
N LEU A 147 11.21 -3.41 -6.07
CA LEU A 147 10.25 -4.13 -6.92
C LEU A 147 10.55 -3.98 -8.42
N VAL A 148 10.58 -2.75 -8.93
CA VAL A 148 10.64 -2.49 -10.38
C VAL A 148 12.00 -2.87 -10.97
N ALA A 149 13.10 -2.54 -10.28
CA ALA A 149 14.45 -2.94 -10.67
C ALA A 149 14.64 -4.47 -10.69
N HIS A 150 13.79 -5.20 -9.97
CA HIS A 150 13.75 -6.67 -9.96
C HIS A 150 12.77 -7.28 -10.96
N GLY A 151 12.26 -6.47 -11.90
CA GLY A 151 11.46 -6.94 -13.04
C GLY A 151 9.99 -7.20 -12.70
N LEU A 152 9.49 -6.76 -11.54
CA LEU A 152 8.08 -6.92 -11.19
C LEU A 152 7.21 -5.84 -11.86
N PRO A 153 6.05 -6.21 -12.43
CA PRO A 153 5.04 -5.25 -12.83
C PRO A 153 4.45 -4.59 -11.58
N VAL A 154 4.51 -3.27 -11.49
CA VAL A 154 3.99 -2.50 -10.35
C VAL A 154 3.04 -1.41 -10.84
N THR A 155 1.84 -1.35 -10.23
CA THR A 155 0.86 -0.29 -10.50
C THR A 155 0.46 0.42 -9.19
N VAL A 156 0.62 1.75 -9.19
CA VAL A 156 0.14 2.66 -8.14
C VAL A 156 -1.20 3.25 -8.57
N TYR A 157 -2.17 3.21 -7.69
CA TYR A 157 -3.52 3.73 -7.92
C TYR A 157 -3.72 5.04 -7.16
N ASP A 158 -4.07 6.08 -7.90
CA ASP A 158 -4.53 7.35 -7.39
C ASP A 158 -6.05 7.39 -7.45
N LEU A 159 -6.69 7.59 -6.30
CA LEU A 159 -8.10 7.94 -6.29
C LEU A 159 -8.20 9.44 -6.62
N ILE A 160 -8.93 9.80 -7.68
CA ILE A 160 -9.38 11.19 -7.79
C ILE A 160 -10.36 11.38 -6.63
N GLU A 161 -9.97 12.11 -5.60
CA GLU A 161 -10.92 12.70 -4.68
C GLU A 161 -11.74 13.70 -5.50
N THR A 162 -12.97 13.33 -5.87
CA THR A 162 -13.94 14.30 -6.39
C THR A 162 -14.40 15.18 -5.23
N ARG A 163 -13.57 16.17 -4.90
CA ARG A 163 -13.95 17.44 -4.28
C ARG A 163 -12.84 18.47 -4.47
N GLY A 164 -12.91 19.18 -5.61
CA GLY A 164 -12.20 20.43 -5.88
C GLY A 164 -10.70 20.31 -6.09
N GLU A 165 -10.28 20.33 -7.36
CA GLU A 165 -8.92 20.66 -7.84
C GLU A 165 -7.77 19.87 -7.20
N ALA A 166 -7.26 18.86 -7.92
CA ALA A 166 -5.98 18.24 -7.61
C ALA A 166 -4.86 19.30 -7.71
N PRO A 167 -4.19 19.70 -6.60
CA PRO A 167 -3.22 20.79 -6.60
C PRO A 167 -1.93 20.49 -7.38
N TRP A 168 -1.79 19.27 -7.91
CA TRP A 168 -0.59 18.76 -8.56
C TRP A 168 -0.78 18.51 -10.06
N LEU A 169 -1.98 18.73 -10.60
CA LEU A 169 -2.18 18.69 -12.04
C LEU A 169 -1.75 20.04 -12.63
N PRO A 170 -0.84 20.09 -13.62
CA PRO A 170 -0.56 21.32 -14.32
C PRO A 170 -1.84 21.84 -14.99
N ASP A 171 -1.95 23.17 -15.04
CA ASP A 171 -3.09 23.86 -15.65
C ASP A 171 -3.39 23.29 -17.05
N ARG A 172 -4.67 22.95 -17.29
CA ARG A 172 -5.16 22.43 -18.57
C ARG A 172 -4.98 23.44 -19.71
N SER A 173 -4.69 24.71 -19.42
CA SER A 173 -4.30 25.71 -20.42
C SER A 173 -2.96 25.39 -21.12
N ALA A 174 -2.14 24.48 -20.58
CA ALA A 174 -0.85 24.10 -21.13
C ALA A 174 -0.87 22.90 -22.11
N TRP A 175 -2.04 22.32 -22.40
CA TRP A 175 -2.15 21.26 -23.40
C TRP A 175 -2.36 21.83 -24.80
N PRO A 176 -1.63 21.33 -25.82
CA PRO A 176 -1.90 21.72 -27.20
C PRO A 176 -3.32 21.28 -27.59
N PRO A 177 -4.05 22.09 -28.39
CA PRO A 177 -5.37 21.70 -28.86
C PRO A 177 -5.26 20.44 -29.71
N GLY A 178 -6.10 19.45 -29.39
CA GLY A 178 -6.33 18.26 -30.22
C GLY A 178 -7.28 18.54 -31.37
#